data_AF-A0A1E3PUS8-F1
#
_entry.id   AF-A0A1E3PUS8-F1
#
_cell.length_a   1.000
_cell.length_b   1.000
_cell.length_c   1.000
_cell.angle_alpha   90.00
_cell.angle_beta   90.00
_cell.angle_gamma   90.00
#
_symmetry.space_group_name_H-M   'P 1'
#
loop_
_entity.id
_entity.type
_entity.pdbx_description
1 polymer ?
#
loop_
_entity_poly.entity_id
_entity_poly.type
_entity_poly.pdbx_seq_one_letter_code
_entity_poly.pdbx_strand_id
1 'polypeptide(L)'
;MHENYGKSQNSLRMESYRRMCRFFSGFFYRHELVTEYDYYWRVEPNTQRYCDITYDPFTFMRGKNNTYGFTITLHEHESTIETLWSTVRNFSRAHPAHIHPNNELDFIVEDQKVSPRAATISAISGQISRLRR
;
A
#
# COMPACT_ATOMS: atom_id res chain seq x y z
N MET A 1 3.54 23.51 4.54
CA MET A 1 3.89 22.30 3.76
C MET A 1 5.40 22.07 3.65
N HIS A 2 6.25 23.11 3.55
CA HIS A 2 7.71 22.96 3.45
C HIS A 2 8.41 22.40 4.72
N GLU A 3 7.90 22.63 5.93
CA GLU A 3 8.50 22.09 7.17
C GLU A 3 8.44 20.57 7.30
N ASN A 4 7.43 19.92 6.71
CA ASN A 4 7.29 18.47 6.75
C ASN A 4 8.19 17.77 5.74
N TYR A 5 8.66 18.50 4.72
CA TYR A 5 9.54 17.97 3.66
C TYR A 5 10.92 17.60 4.21
N GLY A 6 11.53 18.46 5.03
CA GLY A 6 12.81 18.18 5.67
C GLY A 6 12.76 16.99 6.65
N LYS A 7 11.63 16.79 7.32
CA LYS A 7 11.40 15.65 8.23
C LYS A 7 11.20 14.33 7.45
N SER A 8 10.45 14.36 6.35
CA SER A 8 10.25 13.23 5.43
C SER A 8 11.57 12.73 4.83
N GLN A 9 12.37 13.66 4.27
CA GLN A 9 13.67 13.35 3.67
C GLN A 9 14.66 12.74 4.68
N ASN A 10 14.63 13.18 5.94
CA ASN A 10 15.44 12.59 7.00
C ASN A 10 15.00 11.17 7.36
N SER A 11 13.69 10.88 7.39
CA SER A 11 13.17 9.54 7.67
C SER A 11 13.58 8.51 6.63
N LEU A 12 13.62 8.89 5.35
CA LEU A 12 14.01 7.98 4.25
C LEU A 12 15.47 7.51 4.35
N ARG A 13 16.34 8.31 4.97
CA ARG A 13 17.75 7.96 5.23
C ARG A 13 17.91 7.05 6.46
N MET A 14 16.88 6.92 7.29
CA MET A 14 16.95 6.07 8.47
C MET A 14 16.88 4.59 8.08
N GLU A 15 17.87 3.82 8.51
CA GLU A 15 17.92 2.40 8.24
C GLU A 15 16.71 1.64 8.82
N SER A 16 16.30 2.01 10.03
CA SER A 16 15.12 1.43 10.69
C SER A 16 13.84 1.66 9.87
N TYR A 17 13.67 2.84 9.28
CA TYR A 17 12.51 3.15 8.44
C TYR A 17 12.48 2.29 7.18
N ARG A 18 13.62 2.15 6.48
CA ARG A 18 13.72 1.27 5.30
C ARG A 18 13.47 -0.20 5.63
N ARG A 19 13.97 -0.66 6.78
CA ARG A 19 13.71 -2.02 7.30
C ARG A 19 12.22 -2.21 7.62
N MET A 20 11.56 -1.20 8.21
CA MET A 20 10.13 -1.21 8.48
C MET A 20 9.31 -1.30 7.18
N CYS A 21 9.61 -0.47 6.17
CA CYS A 21 8.95 -0.55 4.87
C CYS A 21 9.09 -1.96 4.26
N ARG A 22 10.31 -2.52 4.26
CA ARG A 22 10.56 -3.88 3.76
C ARG A 22 9.79 -4.95 4.56
N PHE A 23 9.73 -4.81 5.89
CA PHE A 23 9.00 -5.75 6.75
C PHE A 23 7.52 -5.80 6.39
N PHE A 24 6.86 -4.64 6.28
CA PHE A 24 5.43 -4.59 5.94
C PHE A 24 5.14 -4.98 4.48
N SER A 25 6.07 -4.74 3.55
CA SER A 25 5.87 -5.15 2.15
C SER A 25 6.07 -6.65 1.90
N GLY A 26 6.89 -7.34 2.70
CA GLY A 26 7.36 -8.69 2.35
C GLY A 26 7.31 -9.76 3.44
N PHE A 27 7.24 -9.39 4.72
CA PHE A 27 7.46 -10.33 5.83
C PHE A 27 6.34 -10.36 6.87
N PHE A 28 5.62 -9.25 7.09
CA PHE A 28 4.60 -9.15 8.12
C PHE A 28 3.58 -10.30 8.05
N TYR A 29 3.00 -10.56 6.88
CA TYR A 29 1.98 -11.60 6.68
C TYR A 29 2.48 -13.05 6.90
N ARG A 30 3.80 -13.23 7.05
CA ARG A 30 4.43 -14.53 7.33
C ARG A 30 4.76 -14.72 8.81
N HIS A 31 4.54 -13.69 9.64
CA HIS A 31 4.86 -13.75 11.06
C HIS A 31 3.93 -14.74 11.77
N GLU A 32 4.46 -15.62 12.62
CA GLU A 32 3.72 -16.73 13.25
C GLU A 32 2.44 -16.26 13.96
N LEU A 33 2.51 -15.12 14.63
CA LEU A 33 1.35 -14.51 15.31
C LEU A 33 0.24 -14.01 14.38
N VAL A 34 0.46 -13.92 13.07
CA VAL A 34 -0.59 -13.50 12.13
C VAL A 34 -0.97 -14.58 11.13
N THR A 35 -0.17 -15.64 11.00
CA THR A 35 -0.43 -16.69 10.01
C THR A 35 -1.71 -17.44 10.28
N GLU A 36 -2.21 -17.51 11.51
CA GLU A 36 -3.49 -18.16 11.86
C GLU A 36 -4.73 -17.39 11.38
N TYR A 37 -4.59 -16.12 10.98
CA TYR A 37 -5.72 -15.27 10.59
C TYR A 37 -5.85 -15.12 9.07
N ASP A 38 -7.08 -14.95 8.60
CA ASP A 38 -7.36 -14.68 7.18
C ASP A 38 -7.32 -13.18 6.84
N TYR A 39 -7.51 -12.31 7.82
CA TYR A 39 -7.57 -10.85 7.65
C TYR A 39 -6.79 -10.14 8.75
N TYR A 40 -6.24 -8.98 8.43
CA TYR A 40 -5.66 -8.06 9.42
C TYR A 40 -6.11 -6.63 9.17
N TRP A 41 -6.15 -5.84 10.24
CA TRP A 41 -6.32 -4.39 10.17
C TRP A 41 -5.07 -3.72 10.73
N ARG A 42 -4.36 -2.98 9.88
CA ARG A 42 -3.18 -2.19 10.26
C ARG A 42 -3.61 -0.93 11.01
N VAL A 43 -3.11 -0.77 12.24
CA VAL A 43 -3.33 0.41 13.09
C VAL A 43 -1.97 0.97 13.50
N GLU A 44 -1.75 2.25 13.21
CA GLU A 44 -0.49 2.95 13.53
C GLU A 44 -0.64 3.79 14.81
N PRO A 45 0.45 4.04 15.55
CA PRO A 45 0.45 4.97 16.68
C PRO A 45 -0.06 6.37 16.28
N ASN A 46 -0.72 7.06 17.20
CA ASN A 46 -1.26 8.41 17.00
C ASN A 46 -2.35 8.52 15.90
N THR A 47 -3.00 7.40 15.54
CA THR A 47 -4.19 7.44 14.68
C THR A 47 -5.46 7.72 15.50
N GLN A 48 -6.37 8.51 14.93
CA GLN A 48 -7.66 8.85 15.54
C GLN A 48 -8.81 8.32 14.67
N ARG A 49 -9.88 7.85 15.31
CA ARG A 49 -11.15 7.51 14.66
C ARG A 49 -12.17 8.54 15.10
N TYR A 50 -12.78 9.24 14.15
CA TYR A 50 -13.74 10.31 14.42
C TYR A 50 -15.19 9.82 14.48
N CYS A 51 -15.45 8.60 14.00
CA CYS A 51 -16.78 8.00 13.94
C CYS A 51 -16.77 6.64 14.63
N ASP A 52 -17.90 6.28 15.25
CA ASP A 52 -18.15 4.93 15.74
C ASP A 52 -18.29 3.95 14.57
N ILE A 53 -17.80 2.73 14.78
CA ILE A 53 -17.90 1.64 13.80
C ILE A 53 -18.97 0.69 14.30
N THR A 54 -20.16 0.80 13.72
CA THR A 54 -21.38 0.10 14.17
C THR A 54 -21.56 -1.29 13.56
N TYR A 55 -20.56 -1.79 12.83
CA TYR A 55 -20.56 -3.11 12.17
C TYR A 55 -19.19 -3.77 12.32
N ASP A 56 -19.12 -5.10 12.16
CA ASP A 56 -17.84 -5.82 12.12
C ASP A 56 -17.18 -5.70 10.73
N PRO A 57 -16.03 -5.00 10.60
CA PRO A 57 -15.37 -4.82 9.32
C PRO A 57 -14.87 -6.13 8.71
N PHE A 58 -14.45 -7.11 9.53
CA PHE A 58 -13.95 -8.38 9.03
C PHE A 58 -15.08 -9.23 8.44
N THR A 59 -16.23 -9.26 9.12
CA THR A 59 -17.43 -9.90 8.61
C THR A 59 -17.92 -9.23 7.33
N PHE A 60 -17.92 -7.89 7.26
CA PHE A 60 -18.25 -7.15 6.04
C PHE A 60 -17.32 -7.52 4.88
N MET A 61 -16.00 -7.53 5.11
CA MET A 61 -15.00 -7.88 4.09
C MET A 61 -15.21 -9.31 3.58
N ARG A 62 -15.41 -10.28 4.48
CA ARG A 62 -15.64 -11.69 4.12
C ARG A 62 -16.95 -11.84 3.34
N GLY A 63 -18.05 -11.27 3.83
CA GLY A 63 -19.38 -11.39 3.23
C GLY A 63 -19.50 -10.79 1.83
N LYS A 64 -18.64 -9.82 1.49
CA LYS A 64 -18.56 -9.21 0.15
C LYS A 64 -17.42 -9.75 -0.71
N ASN A 65 -16.66 -10.72 -0.20
CA ASN A 65 -15.43 -11.22 -0.84
C ASN A 65 -14.42 -10.10 -1.15
N ASN A 66 -14.34 -9.08 -0.29
CA ASN A 66 -13.37 -8.01 -0.42
C ASN A 66 -12.00 -8.48 0.08
N THR A 67 -10.97 -8.19 -0.69
CA THR A 67 -9.58 -8.58 -0.40
C THR A 67 -8.79 -7.45 0.26
N TYR A 68 -9.12 -6.19 -0.06
CA TYR A 68 -8.35 -5.02 0.38
C TYR A 68 -9.29 -3.82 0.59
N GLY A 69 -9.09 -3.06 1.67
CA GLY A 69 -9.80 -1.83 1.98
C GLY A 69 -8.87 -0.79 2.61
N PHE A 70 -9.12 0.48 2.33
CA PHE A 70 -8.33 1.63 2.82
C PHE A 70 -9.24 2.86 2.99
N THR A 71 -8.76 3.89 3.68
CA THR A 71 -9.52 5.13 3.93
C THR A 71 -8.91 6.37 3.28
N ILE A 72 -7.59 6.41 3.06
CA ILE A 72 -6.89 7.58 2.52
C ILE A 72 -5.94 7.11 1.42
N THR A 73 -5.88 7.89 0.32
CA THR A 73 -4.88 7.77 -0.76
C THR A 73 -4.07 9.05 -0.85
N LEU A 74 -2.77 8.94 -1.08
CA LEU A 74 -1.85 10.08 -1.21
C LEU A 74 -0.92 9.86 -2.39
N HIS A 75 -0.61 10.91 -3.13
CA HIS A 75 0.45 10.85 -4.15
C HIS A 75 1.81 10.68 -3.48
N GLU A 76 2.56 9.64 -3.87
CA GLU A 76 3.91 9.41 -3.36
C GLU A 76 4.91 10.42 -3.95
N HIS A 77 5.94 10.73 -3.17
CA HIS A 77 6.99 11.62 -3.63
C HIS A 77 7.96 10.89 -4.56
N GLU A 78 8.06 11.29 -5.83
CA GLU A 78 8.80 10.56 -6.88
C GLU A 78 10.24 10.22 -6.50
N SER A 79 10.95 11.12 -5.79
CA SER A 79 12.34 10.89 -5.38
C SER A 79 12.53 9.72 -4.41
N THR A 80 11.46 9.15 -3.85
CA THR A 80 11.52 8.02 -2.92
C THR A 80 11.35 6.67 -3.65
N ILE A 81 10.86 6.71 -4.88
CA ILE A 81 10.40 5.55 -5.67
C ILE A 81 10.83 5.63 -7.15
N GLU A 82 11.93 6.33 -7.45
CA GLU A 82 12.38 6.64 -8.82
C GLU A 82 12.40 5.43 -9.79
N THR A 83 12.75 4.24 -9.28
CA THR A 83 12.86 3.02 -10.08
C THR A 83 11.71 2.02 -9.84
N LEU A 84 10.75 2.35 -8.98
CA LEU A 84 9.70 1.42 -8.58
C LEU A 84 8.82 1.05 -9.78
N TRP A 85 8.31 2.04 -10.51
CA TRP A 85 7.39 1.77 -11.61
C TRP A 85 8.05 1.05 -12.79
N SER A 86 9.28 1.40 -13.14
CA SER A 86 10.02 0.68 -14.19
C SER A 86 10.29 -0.77 -13.79
N THR A 87 10.63 -1.03 -12.52
CA THR A 87 10.80 -2.38 -11.97
C THR A 87 9.50 -3.19 -12.03
N VAL A 88 8.38 -2.60 -11.61
CA VAL A 88 7.05 -3.22 -11.69
C VAL A 88 6.68 -3.55 -13.13
N ARG A 89 6.84 -2.61 -14.08
CA ARG A 89 6.56 -2.86 -15.50
C ARG A 89 7.39 -4.00 -16.08
N ASN A 90 8.68 -4.08 -15.73
CA ASN A 90 9.54 -5.17 -16.19
C ASN A 90 9.08 -6.51 -15.64
N PHE A 91 8.70 -6.58 -14.36
CA PHE A 91 8.12 -7.77 -13.75
C PHE A 91 6.80 -8.16 -14.43
N SER A 92 5.88 -7.21 -14.65
CA SER A 92 4.60 -7.46 -15.31
C SER A 92 4.75 -8.00 -16.73
N ARG A 93 5.75 -7.51 -17.49
CA ARG A 93 6.08 -8.02 -18.84
C ARG A 93 6.62 -9.45 -18.81
N ALA A 94 7.46 -9.77 -17.82
CA ALA A 94 8.00 -11.12 -17.64
C ALA A 94 6.95 -12.11 -17.11
N HIS A 95 5.94 -11.64 -16.38
CA HIS A 95 4.92 -12.45 -15.72
C HIS A 95 3.48 -11.98 -16.03
N PRO A 96 3.04 -12.01 -17.30
CA PRO A 96 1.72 -11.51 -17.68
C PRO A 96 0.56 -12.28 -17.01
N ALA A 97 0.77 -13.54 -16.62
CA ALA A 97 -0.22 -14.36 -15.91
C ALA A 97 -0.64 -13.81 -14.54
N HIS A 98 0.13 -12.88 -13.95
CA HIS A 98 -0.22 -12.24 -12.68
C HIS A 98 -1.04 -10.96 -12.83
N ILE A 99 -1.30 -10.52 -14.06
CA ILE A 99 -2.11 -9.33 -14.35
C ILE A 99 -3.56 -9.76 -14.55
N HIS A 100 -4.41 -9.42 -13.58
CA HIS A 100 -5.84 -9.67 -13.69
C HIS A 100 -6.45 -8.75 -14.77
N PRO A 101 -7.37 -9.23 -15.63
CA PRO A 101 -7.97 -8.40 -16.69
C PRO A 101 -8.76 -7.20 -16.13
N ASN A 102 -9.39 -7.38 -14.96
CA ASN A 102 -10.08 -6.31 -14.24
C ASN A 102 -9.18 -5.85 -13.08
N ASN A 103 -8.14 -5.09 -13.38
CA ASN A 103 -7.23 -4.53 -12.38
C ASN A 103 -7.43 -3.01 -12.26
N GLU A 104 -6.81 -2.42 -11.24
CA GLU A 104 -6.90 -0.99 -10.94
C GLU A 104 -5.71 -0.20 -11.52
N LEU A 105 -5.23 -0.56 -12.72
CA LEU A 105 -4.08 0.12 -13.33
C LEU A 105 -4.36 1.61 -13.58
N ASP A 106 -5.59 1.96 -13.95
CA ASP A 106 -6.01 3.34 -14.21
C ASP A 106 -5.93 4.20 -12.94
N PHE A 107 -6.16 3.60 -11.76
CA PHE A 107 -5.96 4.27 -10.48
C PHE A 107 -4.47 4.49 -10.15
N ILE A 108 -3.58 3.57 -10.58
CA ILE A 108 -2.13 3.63 -10.30
C ILE A 108 -1.39 4.55 -11.28
N VAL A 109 -1.90 4.70 -12.50
CA VAL A 109 -1.24 5.42 -13.58
C VAL A 109 -2.19 6.47 -14.14
N GLU A 110 -2.20 7.66 -13.53
CA GLU A 110 -2.84 8.82 -14.15
C GLU A 110 -2.09 9.24 -15.42
N ASP A 111 -2.85 9.38 -16.51
CA ASP A 111 -2.50 9.83 -17.87
C ASP A 111 -0.99 9.81 -18.23
N GLN A 112 -0.57 8.84 -19.06
CA GLN A 112 0.81 8.66 -19.55
C GLN A 112 1.38 9.86 -20.33
N LYS A 113 0.59 10.91 -20.53
CA LYS A 113 0.97 12.13 -21.24
C LYS A 113 1.92 13.03 -20.46
N VAL A 114 2.09 12.83 -19.14
CA VAL A 114 2.91 13.74 -18.31
C VAL A 114 4.38 13.29 -18.23
N SER A 115 4.69 11.98 -18.25
CA SER A 115 6.07 11.46 -18.38
C SER A 115 6.10 9.92 -18.37
N PRO A 116 6.93 9.24 -19.20
CA PRO A 116 7.15 7.78 -19.13
C PRO A 116 7.70 7.26 -17.79
N ARG A 117 8.15 8.17 -16.91
CA ARG A 117 8.73 7.89 -15.59
C ARG A 117 7.73 7.99 -14.44
N ALA A 118 6.66 8.75 -14.58
CA ALA A 118 5.72 9.01 -13.51
C ALA A 118 4.51 8.08 -13.63
N ALA A 119 4.53 6.94 -12.95
CA ALA A 119 3.29 6.42 -12.42
C ALA A 119 3.05 7.13 -11.09
N THR A 120 1.86 7.67 -10.94
CA THR A 120 1.41 8.26 -9.70
C THR A 120 1.06 7.14 -8.71
N ILE A 121 2.07 6.54 -8.08
CA ILE A 121 1.83 5.48 -7.11
C ILE A 121 1.23 6.12 -5.86
N SER A 122 -0.02 5.76 -5.56
CA SER A 122 -0.67 6.22 -4.35
C SER A 122 -0.28 5.39 -3.13
N ALA A 123 0.20 6.05 -2.07
CA ALA A 123 0.27 5.45 -0.74
C ALA A 123 -1.14 5.39 -0.14
N ILE A 124 -1.40 4.36 0.66
CA ILE A 124 -2.71 4.10 1.29
C ILE A 124 -2.60 3.97 2.80
N SER A 125 -3.61 4.45 3.52
CA SER A 125 -3.71 4.39 4.98
C SER A 125 -5.06 3.81 5.45
N GLY A 126 -5.11 3.36 6.70
CA GLY A 126 -6.30 2.74 7.30
C GLY A 126 -6.65 1.38 6.70
N GLN A 127 -5.62 0.55 6.49
CA GLN A 127 -5.71 -0.68 5.71
C GLN A 127 -6.35 -1.85 6.47
N ILE A 128 -7.34 -2.50 5.85
CA ILE A 128 -7.78 -3.86 6.17
C ILE A 128 -7.53 -4.77 4.97
N SER A 129 -6.94 -5.95 5.17
CA SER A 129 -6.56 -6.82 4.05
C SER A 129 -6.60 -8.29 4.39
N ARG A 130 -6.90 -9.08 3.37
CA ARG A 130 -6.82 -10.54 3.43
C ARG A 130 -5.34 -10.96 3.40
N LEU A 131 -4.93 -11.82 4.34
CA LEU A 131 -3.57 -12.35 4.47
C LEU A 131 -3.33 -13.55 3.55
N ARG A 132 -4.36 -14.36 3.30
CA ARG A 132 -4.28 -15.59 2.50
C ARG A 132 -5.01 -15.42 1.17
N ARG A 133 -4.39 -15.88 0.08
CA ARG A 133 -5.03 -16.07 -1.23
C ARG A 133 -5.43 -17.52 -1.39
#